data_AF-A0A0L9V4V7-F1
#
_entry.id   AF-A0A0L9V4V7-F1
#
_cell.length_a   1.000
_cell.length_b   1.000
_cell.length_c   1.000
_cell.angle_alpha   90.00
_cell.angle_beta   90.00
_cell.angle_gamma   90.00
#
_symmetry.space_group_name_H-M   'P 1'
#
loop_
_entity.id
_entity.type
_entity.pdbx_description
1 polymer ?
#
loop_
_entity_poly.entity_id
_entity_poly.type
_entity_poly.pdbx_seq_one_letter_code
_entity_poly.pdbx_strand_id
1 'polypeptide(L)' 'MFDVSNKKGFNDVYGFIDPSMTHERNKFDDIQTYITTCFGMGKEIYFLPYIHGDSIGLLQFQRSHFNS' A
#
# COMPACT_ATOMS: atom_id res chain seq x y z
N MET A 1 -17.31 20.48 -14.58
CA MET A 1 -17.36 20.54 -13.11
C MET A 1 -17.77 19.15 -12.65
N PHE A 2 -16.81 18.30 -12.27
CA PHE A 2 -17.11 16.94 -11.86
C PHE A 2 -17.71 17.00 -10.47
N ASP A 3 -19.01 16.71 -10.40
CA ASP A 3 -19.73 16.50 -9.16
C ASP A 3 -19.21 15.20 -8.53
N VAL A 4 -18.08 15.32 -7.85
CA VAL A 4 -17.53 14.24 -7.03
C VAL A 4 -18.23 14.35 -5.69
N SER A 5 -19.39 13.71 -5.59
CA SER A 5 -19.88 13.22 -4.30
C SER A 5 -18.93 12.10 -3.83
N ASN A 6 -17.67 12.42 -3.50
CA ASN A 6 -16.77 11.48 -2.83
C ASN A 6 -17.30 11.27 -1.42
N LYS A 7 -18.12 10.23 -1.23
CA LYS A 7 -18.58 9.80 0.10
C LYS A 7 -17.46 9.08 0.90
N LYS A 8 -16.30 8.86 0.28
CA LYS A 8 -15.10 8.30 0.91
C LYS A 8 -14.19 9.45 1.34
N GLY A 9 -13.91 9.54 2.64
CA GLY A 9 -12.87 10.43 3.15
C GLY A 9 -11.49 9.97 2.68
N PHE A 10 -10.48 10.83 2.80
CA PHE A 10 -9.10 10.47 2.43
C PHE A 10 -8.66 9.13 3.09
N ASN A 11 -8.98 8.93 4.37
CA ASN A 11 -8.68 7.69 5.09
C ASN A 11 -9.38 6.44 4.54
N ASP A 12 -10.40 6.55 3.68
CA ASP A 12 -11.10 5.42 3.07
C ASP A 12 -10.42 4.93 1.78
N VAL A 13 -9.51 5.73 1.22
CA VAL A 13 -8.82 5.46 -0.06
C VAL A 13 -7.44 4.88 0.19
N TYR A 14 -6.70 5.41 1.18
CA TYR A 14 -5.32 5.03 1.46
C TYR A 14 -5.20 4.10 2.67
N GLY A 15 -4.22 3.20 2.64
CA GLY A 15 -3.76 2.43 3.78
C GLY A 15 -2.24 2.52 3.93
N PHE A 16 -1.75 2.41 5.17
CA PHE A 16 -0.32 2.29 5.45
C PHE A 16 -0.01 0.85 5.84
N ILE A 17 1.06 0.31 5.26
CA ILE A 17 1.59 -1.00 5.62
C ILE A 17 2.62 -0.83 6.73
N ASP A 18 2.64 -1.78 7.66
CA ASP A 18 3.57 -1.77 8.77
C ASP A 18 5.05 -1.86 8.29
N PRO A 19 5.95 -0.97 8.74
CA PRO A 19 7.36 -0.98 8.35
C PRO A 19 8.09 -2.29 8.65
N SER A 20 7.69 -3.03 9.69
CA SER A 20 8.30 -4.32 10.04
C SER A 20 8.21 -5.33 8.90
N MET A 21 7.25 -5.17 7.99
CA MET A 21 7.10 -6.01 6.82
C MET A 21 8.19 -5.82 5.77
N THR A 22 8.98 -4.74 5.84
CA THR A 22 10.10 -4.47 4.92
C THR A 22 11.47 -4.67 5.54
N HIS A 23 11.52 -5.08 6.81
CA HIS A 23 12.80 -5.36 7.44
C HIS A 23 13.53 -6.42 6.62
N GLU A 24 14.86 -6.28 6.50
CA GLU A 24 15.77 -6.93 5.54
C GLU A 24 15.66 -8.46 5.39
N ARG A 25 14.85 -9.13 6.21
CA ARG A 25 14.57 -10.58 6.18
C ARG A 25 13.29 -10.97 5.45
N ASN A 26 12.39 -10.04 5.11
CA ASN A 26 11.17 -10.38 4.37
C ASN A 26 11.47 -10.47 2.87
N LYS A 27 11.14 -11.61 2.27
CA LYS A 27 11.29 -11.80 0.82
C LYS A 27 10.22 -10.96 0.12
N PHE A 28 10.57 -10.34 -1.01
CA PHE A 28 9.62 -9.53 -1.79
C PHE A 28 8.34 -10.30 -2.18
N ASP A 29 8.40 -11.62 -2.33
CA ASP A 29 7.22 -12.47 -2.58
C ASP A 29 6.19 -12.43 -1.43
N ASP A 30 6.67 -12.36 -0.19
CA ASP A 30 5.80 -12.24 0.99
C ASP A 30 5.10 -10.87 0.98
N ILE A 31 5.80 -9.83 0.53
CA ILE A 31 5.27 -8.47 0.39
C ILE A 31 4.17 -8.41 -0.69
N GLN A 32 4.36 -9.05 -1.84
CA GLN A 32 3.33 -9.09 -2.90
C GLN A 32 2.05 -9.79 -2.43
N THR A 33 2.18 -10.94 -1.77
CA THR A 33 1.05 -11.70 -1.23
C THR A 33 0.29 -10.90 -0.16
N TYR A 34 1.04 -10.21 0.71
CA TYR A 34 0.46 -9.35 1.73
C TYR A 34 -0.28 -8.14 1.15
N ILE A 35 0.35 -7.41 0.23
CA ILE A 35 -0.26 -6.25 -0.44
C ILE A 35 -1.55 -6.66 -1.16
N THR A 36 -1.55 -7.82 -1.82
CA THR A 36 -2.74 -8.38 -2.48
C THR A 36 -3.86 -8.62 -1.47
N THR A 37 -3.53 -9.19 -0.31
CA THR A 37 -4.48 -9.40 0.79
C THR A 37 -5.03 -8.07 1.32
N CYS A 38 -4.17 -7.05 1.48
CA CYS A 38 -4.56 -5.71 1.89
C CYS A 38 -5.56 -5.07 0.91
N PHE A 39 -5.36 -5.19 -0.41
CA PHE A 39 -6.35 -4.71 -1.38
C PHE A 39 -7.71 -5.40 -1.27
N GLY A 40 -7.75 -6.64 -0.78
CA GLY A 40 -8.99 -7.33 -0.40
C GLY A 40 -9.76 -6.64 0.73
N MET A 41 -9.08 -5.85 1.57
CA MET A 41 -9.65 -5.10 2.69
C MET A 41 -10.29 -3.76 2.28
N GLY A 42 -10.23 -3.39 0.99
CA GLY A 42 -11.07 -2.34 0.42
C GLY A 42 -10.46 -0.94 0.30
N LYS A 43 -9.16 -0.77 0.61
CA LYS A 43 -8.40 0.44 0.21
C LYS A 43 -7.93 0.31 -1.24
N GLU A 44 -7.67 1.44 -1.87
CA GLU A 44 -7.29 1.51 -3.29
C GLU A 44 -5.80 1.76 -3.50
N ILE A 45 -5.16 2.36 -2.50
CA ILE A 45 -3.74 2.72 -2.52
C ILE A 45 -3.11 2.32 -1.18
N TYR A 46 -1.96 1.66 -1.23
CA TYR A 46 -1.15 1.36 -0.05
C TYR A 46 0.22 2.02 -0.13
N PHE A 47 0.63 2.60 0.99
CA PHE A 47 1.98 3.12 1.18
C PHE A 47 2.78 2.19 2.07
N LEU A 48 3.96 1.82 1.61
CA LEU A 48 4.89 0.98 2.34
C LEU A 48 6.16 1.77 2.64
N PRO A 49 6.44 2.07 3.92
CA PRO A 49 7.73 2.62 4.30
C PRO A 49 8.81 1.54 4.10
N TYR A 50 9.88 1.90 3.41
CA TYR A 50 11.04 1.06 3.16
C TYR A 50 12.24 1.68 3.86
N ILE A 51 12.83 0.94 4.79
CA ILE A 51 14.00 1.37 5.54
C ILE A 51 15.18 0.50 5.10
N HIS A 52 16.24 1.14 4.61
CA HIS A 52 17.47 0.45 4.22
C HIS A 52 18.68 1.22 4.75
N GLY A 53 19.33 0.65 5.77
CA GLY A 53 20.32 1.37 6.56
C GLY A 53 19.75 2.68 7.12
N ASP A 54 20.44 3.79 6.86
CA ASP A 54 20.02 5.13 7.28
C ASP A 54 19.07 5.82 6.29
N SER A 55 18.67 5.15 5.21
CA SER A 55 17.78 5.70 4.19
C SER A 55 16.33 5.27 4.42
N ILE A 56 15.41 6.24 4.34
CA ILE A 56 13.97 6.02 4.35
C ILE A 56 13.36 6.34 2.98
N GLY A 57 12.55 5.43 2.48
CA GLY A 57 11.77 5.57 1.25
C GLY A 57 10.30 5.22 1.48
N LEU A 58 9.45 5.66 0.55
CA LEU A 58 8.03 5.34 0.53
C LEU A 58 7.68 4.74 -0.83
N LEU A 59 7.22 3.49 -0.82
CA LEU A 59 6.73 2.79 -2.00
C LEU A 59 5.20 2.92 -2.06
N GLN A 60 4.68 3.35 -3.21
CA GLN A 60 3.25 3.46 -3.45
C GLN A 60 2.76 2.30 -4.32
N PHE A 61 1.74 1.59 -3.85
CA PHE A 61 1.06 0.53 -4.58
C PHE A 61 -0.37 0.93 -4.88
N GLN A 62 -0.83 0.73 -6.12
CA GLN A 62 -2.20 0.96 -6.54
C GLN A 62 -2.87 -0.36 -6.89
N ARG A 63 -4.14 -0.53 -6.53
CA ARG A 63 -4.91 -1.76 -6.81
C ARG A 63 -4.95 -2.12 -8.30
N SER A 64 -4.90 -1.11 -9.18
CA SER A 64 -4.84 -1.27 -10.62
C SER A 64 -3.61 -2.08 -11.10
N HIS A 65 -2.52 -2.10 -10.33
CA HIS A 65 -1.29 -2.83 -10.70
C HIS A 65 -1.42 -4.35 -10.54
N PHE A 66 -2.46 -4.84 -9.87
CA PHE A 66 -2.61 -6.26 -9.51
C PHE A 66 -3.78 -6.98 -10.22
N ASN A 67 -4.61 -6.29 -11.01
CA ASN A 67 -5.76 -6.86 -11.71
C ASN A 67 -5.51 -7.08 -13.21
N SER A 68 -4.33 -7.62 -13.59
CA SER A 68 -4.07 -8.04 -14.98
C SER A 68 -4.60 -9.44 -15.27
#